data_AF-A0A497I6S5-F1
#
_entry.id   AF-A0A497I6S5-F1
#
_cell.length_a   1.000
_cell.length_b   1.000
_cell.length_c   1.000
_cell.angle_alpha   90.00
_cell.angle_beta   90.00
_cell.angle_gamma   90.00
#
_symmetry.space_group_name_H-M   'P 1'
#
loop_
_entity.id
_entity.type
_entity.pdbx_description
1 polymer ?
#
loop_
_entity_poly.entity_id
_entity_poly.type
_entity_poly.pdbx_seq_one_letter_code
_entity_poly.pdbx_strand_id
1 'polypeptide(L)'
;MPEQDLFHLKAFLLRKNSPCFGDDYGRGNVKKDGSEGKEMRRAYPALFLISGALITYSIGVETNSVFAASLVGFIFGFLFPSYSAPAYCGAFIGMSSVEILPSGLLVLLASLVSGFIWVYFSKQIPAFGGKAGFIAFLGVLAINLPTIWEVEPSLPLELEVEMILGVIVTAVIATSATFLVREKIRERFKSDAVIGSALVGFPLGFLRLFFPGVSIYSEVAFASSFAGMTSFKFVRKPFYYLLIGLVVGVVFLLSTPFFQGFGGKLGTIAFLSVMLFLSLKSLH
;
A
#
# COMPACT_ATOMS: atom_id res chain seq x y z
N MET A 1 30.59 5.01 -13.79
CA MET A 1 29.30 4.32 -13.58
C MET A 1 29.04 3.50 -14.84
N PRO A 2 29.27 2.18 -14.85
CA PRO A 2 29.25 1.44 -16.10
C PRO A 2 27.84 0.98 -16.45
N GLU A 3 27.48 1.09 -17.73
CA GLU A 3 26.17 0.76 -18.31
C GLU A 3 25.66 -0.68 -18.03
N GLN A 4 26.52 -1.57 -17.54
CA GLN A 4 26.20 -2.96 -17.23
C GLN A 4 25.22 -3.10 -16.05
N ASP A 5 25.29 -2.24 -15.03
CA ASP A 5 24.38 -2.29 -13.88
C ASP A 5 22.96 -1.87 -14.27
N LEU A 6 22.85 -0.89 -15.17
CA LEU A 6 21.58 -0.46 -15.75
C LEU A 6 20.95 -1.55 -16.62
N PHE A 7 21.79 -2.35 -17.29
CA PHE A 7 21.36 -3.48 -18.12
C PHE A 7 20.85 -4.64 -17.28
N HIS A 8 21.50 -4.95 -16.16
CA HIS A 8 21.04 -5.97 -15.20
C HIS A 8 19.73 -5.57 -14.51
N LEU A 9 19.56 -4.29 -14.17
CA LEU A 9 18.31 -3.76 -13.62
C LEU A 9 17.16 -3.90 -14.63
N LYS A 10 17.39 -3.53 -15.91
CA LYS A 10 16.40 -3.69 -16.99
C LYS A 10 16.08 -5.16 -17.26
N ALA A 11 17.08 -6.04 -17.29
CA ALA A 11 16.89 -7.47 -17.51
C ALA A 11 16.12 -8.16 -16.36
N PHE A 12 16.34 -7.71 -15.12
CA PHE A 12 15.61 -8.19 -13.94
C PHE A 12 14.14 -7.74 -13.94
N LEU A 13 13.88 -6.50 -14.38
CA LEU A 13 12.52 -5.98 -14.51
C LEU A 13 11.71 -6.68 -15.63
N LEU A 14 12.36 -7.16 -16.69
CA LEU A 14 11.70 -7.72 -17.89
C LEU A 14 11.34 -9.22 -17.82
N ARG A 15 11.66 -9.96 -16.76
CA ARG A 15 11.32 -11.39 -16.68
C ARG A 15 9.81 -11.63 -16.52
N LYS A 16 9.16 -12.06 -17.60
CA LYS A 16 7.72 -12.33 -17.71
C LYS A 16 7.30 -13.65 -17.02
N ASN A 17 6.06 -13.64 -16.53
CA ASN A 17 5.20 -14.77 -16.15
C ASN A 17 5.40 -15.44 -14.76
N SER A 18 4.92 -14.75 -13.73
CA SER A 18 4.11 -15.32 -12.65
C SER A 18 3.05 -14.27 -12.28
N PRO A 19 1.80 -14.63 -11.98
CA PRO A 19 0.76 -13.65 -11.67
C PRO A 19 1.16 -12.87 -10.41
N CYS A 20 1.55 -11.60 -10.60
CA CYS A 20 1.95 -10.71 -9.52
C CYS A 20 0.75 -9.89 -9.04
N PHE A 21 0.88 -9.31 -7.85
CA PHE A 21 -0.04 -8.34 -7.29
C PHE A 21 -0.38 -7.25 -8.33
N GLY A 22 -1.61 -7.29 -8.85
CA GLY A 22 -2.12 -6.35 -9.86
C GLY A 22 -1.89 -6.72 -11.33
N ASP A 23 -1.32 -7.88 -11.67
CA ASP A 23 -1.05 -8.27 -13.07
C ASP A 23 -2.13 -9.18 -13.70
N ASP A 24 -3.14 -9.56 -12.92
CA ASP A 24 -4.16 -10.55 -13.29
C ASP A 24 -5.58 -9.97 -13.47
N TYR A 25 -5.72 -8.64 -13.56
CA TYR A 25 -7.00 -8.03 -13.91
C TYR A 25 -7.50 -8.57 -15.26
N GLY A 26 -8.59 -9.34 -15.22
CA GLY A 26 -9.28 -9.82 -16.41
C GLY A 26 -8.63 -11.01 -17.13
N ARG A 27 -7.85 -11.87 -16.47
CA ARG A 27 -7.33 -13.08 -17.15
C ARG A 27 -8.32 -14.26 -17.22
N GLY A 28 -9.62 -13.98 -17.35
CA GLY A 28 -10.65 -14.97 -17.71
C GLY A 28 -10.69 -15.17 -19.23
N ASN A 29 -10.71 -16.45 -19.66
CA ASN A 29 -10.69 -16.99 -21.03
C ASN A 29 -10.72 -15.99 -22.19
N VAL A 30 -9.61 -15.97 -22.94
CA VAL A 30 -9.40 -15.17 -24.15
C VAL A 30 -10.36 -15.62 -25.25
N LYS A 31 -11.47 -14.89 -25.40
CA LYS A 31 -12.13 -14.73 -26.70
C LYS A 31 -11.83 -13.32 -27.21
N LYS A 32 -11.57 -13.22 -28.52
CA LYS A 32 -11.25 -11.95 -29.21
C LYS A 32 -12.44 -10.99 -29.08
N ASP A 33 -12.39 -10.08 -28.10
CA ASP A 33 -13.40 -9.04 -27.93
C ASP A 33 -13.00 -7.72 -28.61
N GLY A 34 -14.00 -7.01 -29.13
CA GLY A 34 -13.90 -5.72 -29.81
C GLY A 34 -13.43 -4.57 -28.90
N SER A 35 -13.32 -3.36 -29.48
CA SER A 35 -12.85 -2.15 -28.78
C SER A 35 -13.68 -1.81 -27.55
N GLU A 36 -15.01 -1.94 -27.61
CA GLU A 36 -15.93 -1.67 -26.49
C GLU A 36 -15.70 -2.60 -25.28
N GLY A 37 -15.49 -3.90 -25.51
CA GLY A 37 -15.19 -4.87 -24.45
C GLY A 37 -13.86 -4.60 -23.74
N LYS A 38 -12.89 -3.97 -24.42
CA LYS A 38 -11.62 -3.54 -23.82
C LYS A 38 -11.78 -2.31 -22.94
N GLU A 39 -12.61 -1.34 -23.31
CA GLU A 39 -12.86 -0.15 -22.50
C GLU A 39 -13.66 -0.48 -21.23
N MET A 40 -14.70 -1.31 -21.34
CA MET A 40 -15.49 -1.75 -20.19
C MET A 40 -14.62 -2.49 -19.15
N ARG A 41 -13.67 -3.33 -19.60
CA ARG A 41 -12.69 -3.99 -18.72
C ARG A 41 -11.68 -3.05 -18.06
N ARG A 42 -11.44 -1.87 -18.62
CA ARG A 42 -10.58 -0.82 -18.01
C ARG A 42 -11.31 -0.01 -16.95
N ALA A 43 -12.65 0.06 -17.01
CA ALA A 43 -13.45 0.83 -16.06
C ALA A 43 -13.59 0.15 -14.69
N TYR A 44 -13.70 -1.19 -14.64
CA TYR A 44 -13.93 -1.92 -13.37
C TYR A 44 -12.90 -1.63 -12.27
N PRO A 45 -11.57 -1.63 -12.51
CA PRO A 45 -10.59 -1.28 -11.49
C PRO A 45 -10.84 0.10 -10.86
N ALA A 46 -11.25 1.09 -11.64
CA ALA A 46 -11.56 2.42 -11.14
C ALA A 46 -12.82 2.43 -10.26
N LEU A 47 -13.86 1.68 -10.63
CA LEU A 47 -15.07 1.54 -9.81
C LEU A 47 -14.78 0.92 -8.44
N PHE A 48 -14.03 -0.19 -8.42
CA PHE A 48 -13.63 -0.85 -7.18
C PHE A 48 -12.75 0.05 -6.31
N LEU A 49 -11.84 0.80 -6.93
CA LEU A 49 -11.02 1.80 -6.24
C LEU A 49 -11.88 2.90 -5.61
N ILE A 50 -12.81 3.52 -6.35
CA ILE A 50 -13.72 4.53 -5.82
C ILE A 50 -14.55 3.96 -4.66
N SER A 51 -15.07 2.74 -4.80
CA SER A 51 -15.85 2.09 -3.74
C SER A 51 -15.03 1.88 -2.46
N GLY A 52 -13.78 1.39 -2.60
CA GLY A 52 -12.89 1.20 -1.46
C GLY A 52 -12.56 2.53 -0.76
N ALA A 53 -12.35 3.60 -1.54
CA ALA A 53 -12.09 4.93 -1.00
C ALA A 53 -13.26 5.49 -0.19
N LEU A 54 -14.46 5.48 -0.77
CA LEU A 54 -15.65 6.02 -0.11
C LEU A 54 -16.02 5.23 1.15
N ILE A 55 -15.99 3.88 1.08
CA ILE A 55 -16.29 3.04 2.24
C ILE A 55 -15.26 3.25 3.35
N THR A 56 -13.96 3.27 3.03
CA THR A 56 -12.93 3.50 4.05
C THR A 56 -13.02 4.90 4.64
N TYR A 57 -13.31 5.93 3.85
CA TYR A 57 -13.48 7.29 4.35
C TYR A 57 -14.66 7.38 5.33
N SER A 58 -15.83 6.86 4.95
CA SER A 58 -17.02 6.87 5.81
C SER A 58 -16.79 6.16 7.14
N ILE A 59 -16.19 4.97 7.14
CA ILE A 59 -15.90 4.22 8.37
C ILE A 59 -14.76 4.89 9.16
N GLY A 60 -13.74 5.40 8.46
CA GLY A 60 -12.54 5.97 9.06
C GLY A 60 -12.81 7.25 9.86
N VAL A 61 -13.74 8.08 9.39
CA VAL A 61 -14.20 9.29 10.10
C VAL A 61 -14.86 8.95 11.44
N GLU A 62 -15.61 7.85 11.51
CA GLU A 62 -16.30 7.41 12.74
C GLU A 62 -15.40 6.61 13.69
N THR A 63 -14.29 6.05 13.18
CA THR A 63 -13.45 5.08 13.91
C THR A 63 -11.97 5.45 13.85
N ASN A 64 -11.18 4.73 13.06
CA ASN A 64 -9.84 5.11 12.65
C ASN A 64 -9.54 4.55 11.25
N SER A 65 -8.65 5.23 10.54
CA SER A 65 -8.34 4.93 9.14
C SER A 65 -7.70 3.55 8.94
N VAL A 66 -6.85 3.09 9.87
CA VAL A 66 -6.17 1.78 9.78
C VAL A 66 -7.17 0.62 9.90
N PHE A 67 -8.09 0.72 10.88
CA PHE A 67 -9.16 -0.25 11.06
C PHE A 67 -10.08 -0.31 9.84
N ALA A 68 -10.55 0.85 9.38
CA ALA A 68 -11.41 0.98 8.21
C ALA A 68 -10.78 0.39 6.95
N ALA A 69 -9.51 0.71 6.68
CA ALA A 69 -8.78 0.19 5.53
C ALA A 69 -8.55 -1.32 5.65
N SER A 70 -8.21 -1.84 6.83
CA SER A 70 -8.04 -3.28 7.07
C SER A 70 -9.35 -4.04 6.84
N LEU A 71 -10.48 -3.50 7.28
CA LEU A 71 -11.80 -4.10 7.05
C LEU A 71 -12.14 -4.13 5.55
N VAL A 72 -11.93 -3.03 4.83
CA VAL A 72 -12.15 -2.98 3.37
C VAL A 72 -11.21 -3.94 2.64
N GLY A 73 -9.93 -3.99 3.00
CA GLY A 73 -8.96 -4.94 2.46
C GLY A 73 -9.39 -6.40 2.67
N PHE A 74 -9.89 -6.72 3.86
CA PHE A 74 -10.41 -8.05 4.16
C PHE A 74 -11.65 -8.38 3.32
N ILE A 75 -12.69 -7.52 3.32
CA ILE A 75 -13.94 -7.75 2.59
C ILE A 75 -13.69 -7.90 1.09
N PHE A 76 -12.99 -6.95 0.47
CA PHE A 76 -12.71 -6.99 -0.97
C PHE A 76 -11.69 -8.09 -1.32
N GLY A 77 -10.78 -8.41 -0.41
CA GLY A 77 -9.87 -9.54 -0.53
C GLY A 77 -10.60 -10.86 -0.75
N PHE A 78 -11.65 -11.13 0.03
CA PHE A 78 -12.43 -12.36 -0.07
C PHE A 78 -13.51 -12.32 -1.15
N LEU A 79 -14.31 -11.25 -1.22
CA LEU A 79 -15.47 -11.17 -2.10
C LEU A 79 -15.10 -10.86 -3.56
N PHE A 80 -14.03 -10.08 -3.77
CA PHE A 80 -13.61 -9.63 -5.09
C PHE A 80 -12.11 -9.82 -5.32
N PRO A 81 -11.57 -11.05 -5.30
CA PRO A 81 -10.11 -11.27 -5.31
C PRO A 81 -9.40 -10.61 -6.49
N SER A 82 -10.04 -10.61 -7.67
CA SER A 82 -9.52 -9.98 -8.89
C SER A 82 -9.51 -8.46 -8.86
N TYR A 83 -10.29 -7.82 -7.97
CA TYR A 83 -10.39 -6.37 -7.81
C TYR A 83 -10.08 -5.91 -6.37
N SER A 84 -9.40 -6.76 -5.60
CA SER A 84 -9.02 -6.44 -4.23
C SER A 84 -7.93 -5.36 -4.18
N ALA A 85 -6.92 -5.44 -5.04
CA ALA A 85 -5.83 -4.47 -5.05
C ALA A 85 -6.20 -3.02 -5.48
N PRO A 86 -7.10 -2.74 -6.45
CA PRO A 86 -7.55 -1.38 -6.73
C PRO A 86 -8.48 -0.90 -5.63
N ALA A 87 -9.36 -1.76 -5.09
CA ALA A 87 -10.17 -1.40 -3.92
C ALA A 87 -9.31 -1.03 -2.72
N TYR A 88 -8.21 -1.74 -2.49
CA TYR A 88 -7.26 -1.44 -1.42
C TYR A 88 -6.45 -0.17 -1.70
N CYS A 89 -6.10 0.11 -2.96
CA CYS A 89 -5.57 1.42 -3.39
C CYS A 89 -6.56 2.53 -3.00
N GLY A 90 -7.85 2.33 -3.29
CA GLY A 90 -8.92 3.23 -2.89
C GLY A 90 -9.00 3.42 -1.39
N ALA A 91 -8.98 2.32 -0.62
CA ALA A 91 -8.99 2.36 0.83
C ALA A 91 -7.89 3.29 1.38
N PHE A 92 -6.70 3.28 0.79
CA PHE A 92 -5.62 4.19 1.18
C PHE A 92 -5.89 5.66 0.88
N ILE A 93 -6.67 5.99 -0.15
CA ILE A 93 -7.16 7.35 -0.38
C ILE A 93 -8.17 7.72 0.71
N GLY A 94 -9.08 6.80 1.03
CA GLY A 94 -10.08 6.97 2.09
C GLY A 94 -9.49 7.08 3.50
N MET A 95 -8.24 6.68 3.70
CA MET A 95 -7.50 6.92 4.96
C MET A 95 -7.07 8.37 5.15
N SER A 96 -7.25 9.24 4.14
CA SER A 96 -6.90 10.66 4.28
C SER A 96 -7.72 11.30 5.40
N SER A 97 -7.09 12.19 6.17
CA SER A 97 -7.79 12.92 7.21
C SER A 97 -8.74 13.96 6.63
N VAL A 98 -9.70 14.41 7.45
CA VAL A 98 -10.69 15.42 7.03
C VAL A 98 -10.05 16.79 6.78
N GLU A 99 -8.87 17.04 7.32
CA GLU A 99 -8.08 18.24 7.02
C GLU A 99 -7.50 18.20 5.60
N ILE A 100 -7.07 17.02 5.13
CA ILE A 100 -6.48 16.85 3.78
C ILE A 100 -7.54 16.62 2.71
N LEU A 101 -8.60 15.87 3.00
CA LEU A 101 -9.74 15.69 2.10
C LEU A 101 -11.05 15.99 2.86
N PRO A 102 -11.46 17.27 2.95
CA PRO A 102 -12.66 17.68 3.72
C PRO A 102 -14.00 17.17 3.22
N SER A 103 -14.07 16.64 1.99
CA SER A 103 -15.33 16.21 1.40
C SER A 103 -15.20 14.94 0.58
N GLY A 104 -16.28 14.17 0.50
CA GLY A 104 -16.37 13.00 -0.36
C GLY A 104 -16.15 13.30 -1.84
N LEU A 105 -16.40 14.55 -2.28
CA LEU A 105 -16.07 14.99 -3.64
C LEU A 105 -14.55 15.00 -3.88
N LEU A 106 -13.76 15.51 -2.91
CA LEU A 106 -12.30 15.49 -3.02
C LEU A 106 -11.74 14.06 -2.95
N VAL A 107 -12.35 13.19 -2.14
CA VAL A 107 -12.04 11.74 -2.13
C VAL A 107 -12.32 11.11 -3.49
N LEU A 108 -13.45 11.44 -4.12
CA LEU A 108 -13.80 10.97 -5.45
C LEU A 108 -12.80 11.47 -6.50
N LEU A 109 -12.44 12.76 -6.48
CA LEU A 109 -11.46 13.33 -7.41
C LEU A 109 -10.08 12.68 -7.26
N ALA A 110 -9.58 12.50 -6.03
CA ALA A 110 -8.33 11.79 -5.77
C ALA A 110 -8.39 10.32 -6.25
N SER A 111 -9.56 9.68 -6.11
CA SER A 111 -9.82 8.33 -6.62
C SER A 111 -9.82 8.25 -8.14
N LEU A 112 -10.35 9.27 -8.84
CA LEU A 112 -10.32 9.33 -10.30
C LEU A 112 -8.88 9.50 -10.82
N VAL A 113 -8.08 10.38 -10.21
CA VAL A 113 -6.66 10.55 -10.55
C VAL A 113 -5.89 9.25 -10.29
N SER A 114 -6.06 8.64 -9.12
CA SER A 114 -5.41 7.37 -8.79
C SER A 114 -5.86 6.23 -9.69
N GLY A 115 -7.15 6.20 -10.07
CA GLY A 115 -7.72 5.24 -11.01
C GLY A 115 -7.12 5.38 -12.41
N PHE A 116 -6.92 6.62 -12.88
CA PHE A 116 -6.20 6.89 -14.12
C PHE A 116 -4.76 6.37 -14.04
N ILE A 117 -4.02 6.71 -12.99
CA ILE A 117 -2.66 6.21 -12.77
C ILE A 117 -2.64 4.67 -12.74
N TRP A 118 -3.60 4.07 -12.05
CA TRP A 118 -3.72 2.61 -11.95
C TRP A 118 -3.94 1.96 -13.31
N VAL A 119 -4.87 2.45 -14.12
CA VAL A 119 -5.22 1.84 -15.41
C VAL A 119 -4.07 1.93 -16.41
N TYR A 120 -3.37 3.06 -16.47
CA TYR A 120 -2.36 3.31 -17.50
C TYR A 120 -0.93 2.96 -17.07
N PHE A 121 -0.58 3.14 -15.80
CA PHE A 121 0.80 3.05 -15.34
C PHE A 121 1.08 1.92 -14.35
N SER A 122 0.06 1.32 -13.73
CA SER A 122 0.30 0.28 -12.69
C SER A 122 1.20 -0.85 -13.19
N LYS A 123 1.07 -1.30 -14.45
CA LYS A 123 1.89 -2.38 -15.01
C LYS A 123 3.38 -2.03 -15.15
N GLN A 124 3.70 -0.74 -15.22
CA GLN A 124 5.07 -0.24 -15.33
C GLN A 124 5.73 -0.15 -13.95
N ILE A 125 4.93 -0.04 -12.89
CA ILE A 125 5.41 0.03 -11.51
C ILE A 125 5.70 -1.39 -10.99
N PRO A 126 6.93 -1.68 -10.53
CA PRO A 126 7.30 -2.98 -9.98
C PRO A 126 6.35 -3.42 -8.85
N ALA A 127 6.09 -4.72 -8.73
CA ALA A 127 5.25 -5.30 -7.69
C ALA A 127 5.97 -5.37 -6.33
N PHE A 128 6.51 -4.23 -5.89
CA PHE A 128 7.01 -4.02 -4.54
C PHE A 128 5.84 -3.81 -3.59
N GLY A 129 6.02 -4.21 -2.33
CA GLY A 129 5.06 -3.93 -1.28
C GLY A 129 4.78 -2.43 -1.17
N GLY A 130 3.53 -2.02 -0.99
CA GLY A 130 3.16 -0.59 -0.90
C GLY A 130 2.82 0.11 -2.22
N LYS A 131 3.01 -0.53 -3.39
CA LYS A 131 2.66 0.04 -4.71
C LYS A 131 1.28 0.71 -4.78
N ALA A 132 0.26 0.06 -4.20
CA ALA A 132 -1.09 0.62 -4.20
C ALA A 132 -1.20 1.91 -3.37
N GLY A 133 -0.57 1.96 -2.19
CA GLY A 133 -0.53 3.19 -1.41
C GLY A 133 0.32 4.28 -2.05
N PHE A 134 1.38 3.92 -2.79
CA PHE A 134 2.13 4.89 -3.60
C PHE A 134 1.26 5.55 -4.68
N ILE A 135 0.47 4.75 -5.42
CA ILE A 135 -0.47 5.29 -6.42
C ILE A 135 -1.53 6.17 -5.76
N ALA A 136 -2.10 5.74 -4.63
CA ALA A 136 -3.06 6.52 -3.86
C ALA A 136 -2.47 7.86 -3.40
N PHE A 137 -1.25 7.85 -2.88
CA PHE A 137 -0.55 9.05 -2.43
C PHE A 137 -0.36 10.05 -3.56
N LEU A 138 0.03 9.60 -4.76
CA LEU A 138 0.14 10.48 -5.92
C LEU A 138 -1.20 11.14 -6.29
N GLY A 139 -2.32 10.42 -6.17
CA GLY A 139 -3.65 10.99 -6.40
C GLY A 139 -4.05 12.02 -5.35
N VAL A 140 -3.85 11.72 -4.06
CA VAL A 140 -4.13 12.67 -2.97
C VAL A 140 -3.25 13.91 -3.08
N LEU A 141 -1.96 13.72 -3.41
CA LEU A 141 -1.00 14.79 -3.62
C LEU A 141 -1.39 15.68 -4.80
N ALA A 142 -1.85 15.11 -5.93
CA ALA A 142 -2.24 15.88 -7.10
C ALA A 142 -3.43 16.82 -6.84
N ILE A 143 -4.41 16.38 -6.04
CA ILE A 143 -5.57 17.21 -5.67
C ILE A 143 -5.19 18.30 -4.66
N ASN A 144 -4.23 18.02 -3.76
CA ASN A 144 -3.78 18.96 -2.73
C ASN A 144 -2.55 19.78 -3.14
N LEU A 145 -2.10 19.70 -4.39
CA LEU A 145 -0.96 20.46 -4.88
C LEU A 145 -1.08 21.99 -4.66
N PRO A 146 -2.27 22.62 -4.82
CA PRO A 146 -2.43 24.06 -4.57
C PRO A 146 -2.25 24.47 -3.11
N THR A 147 -2.57 23.58 -2.16
CA THR A 147 -2.59 23.85 -0.72
C THR A 147 -1.41 23.21 0.01
N ILE A 148 -0.53 22.49 -0.68
CA ILE A 148 0.59 21.77 -0.07
C ILE A 148 1.57 22.69 0.69
N TRP A 149 1.67 23.95 0.28
CA TRP A 149 2.54 24.92 0.93
C TRP A 149 2.07 25.32 2.33
N GLU A 150 0.80 25.06 2.64
CA GLU A 150 0.19 25.32 3.95
C GLU A 150 0.40 24.14 4.92
N VAL A 151 0.88 23.00 4.42
CA VAL A 151 1.15 21.81 5.24
C VAL A 151 2.50 22.00 5.93
N GLU A 152 2.48 22.61 7.10
CA GLU A 152 3.68 22.79 7.91
C GLU A 152 4.18 21.45 8.48
N PRO A 153 5.49 21.16 8.38
CA PRO A 153 6.06 20.02 9.08
C PRO A 153 5.95 20.21 10.59
N SER A 154 5.45 19.20 11.31
CA SER A 154 5.45 19.23 12.77
C SER A 154 6.87 18.96 13.30
N LEU A 155 7.60 19.99 13.75
CA LEU A 155 8.90 19.87 14.45
C LEU A 155 8.76 20.31 15.92
N PRO A 156 9.43 19.68 16.92
CA PRO A 156 10.09 18.37 16.94
C PRO A 156 9.24 17.32 17.69
N LEU A 157 9.30 16.05 17.24
CA LEU A 157 8.88 14.92 18.06
C LEU A 157 9.98 14.64 19.09
N GLU A 158 9.69 14.83 20.37
CA GLU A 158 10.46 14.24 21.46
C GLU A 158 10.22 12.72 21.42
N LEU A 159 10.93 12.02 20.52
CA LEU A 159 10.87 10.57 20.42
C LEU A 159 11.67 9.96 21.56
N GLU A 160 10.96 9.41 22.53
CA GLU A 160 11.54 8.55 23.55
C GLU A 160 12.17 7.30 22.91
N VAL A 161 13.26 6.81 23.50
CA VAL A 161 14.02 5.66 22.99
C VAL A 161 13.13 4.40 22.96
N GLU A 162 12.26 4.26 23.96
CA GLU A 162 11.28 3.19 24.09
C GLU A 162 10.32 3.18 22.89
N MET A 163 9.86 4.35 22.46
CA MET A 163 8.97 4.48 21.31
C MET A 163 9.69 4.12 20.00
N ILE A 164 10.92 4.60 19.82
CA ILE A 164 11.75 4.27 18.64
C ILE A 164 11.93 2.76 18.52
N LEU A 165 12.35 2.11 19.61
CA LEU A 165 12.53 0.66 19.66
C LEU A 165 11.21 -0.08 19.42
N GLY A 166 10.12 0.37 20.06
CA GLY A 166 8.79 -0.21 19.88
C GLY A 166 8.31 -0.14 18.42
N VAL A 167 8.55 0.98 17.73
CA VAL A 167 8.20 1.17 16.32
C VAL A 167 9.00 0.23 15.44
N ILE A 168 10.32 0.12 15.65
CA ILE A 168 11.18 -0.79 14.87
C ILE A 168 10.77 -2.26 15.09
N VAL A 169 10.55 -2.67 16.33
CA VAL A 169 10.12 -4.04 16.66
C VAL A 169 8.77 -4.36 16.01
N THR A 170 7.81 -3.45 16.13
CA THR A 170 6.48 -3.58 15.52
C THR A 170 6.60 -3.71 13.99
N ALA A 171 7.45 -2.89 13.37
CA ALA A 171 7.68 -2.92 11.92
C ALA A 171 8.24 -4.27 11.44
N VAL A 172 9.24 -4.79 12.15
CA VAL A 172 9.86 -6.10 11.84
C VAL A 172 8.86 -7.23 12.00
N ILE A 173 8.11 -7.26 13.10
CA ILE A 173 7.08 -8.27 13.37
C ILE A 173 5.99 -8.22 12.30
N ALA A 174 5.41 -7.05 12.01
CA ALA A 174 4.30 -6.93 11.06
C ALA A 174 4.70 -7.29 9.62
N THR A 175 5.90 -6.89 9.19
CA THR A 175 6.43 -7.25 7.86
C THR A 175 6.57 -8.77 7.73
N SER A 176 7.15 -9.39 8.76
CA SER A 176 7.42 -10.84 8.80
C SER A 176 6.13 -11.65 8.92
N ALA A 177 5.21 -11.22 9.79
CA ALA A 177 3.88 -11.81 9.95
C ALA A 177 3.12 -11.79 8.63
N THR A 178 3.17 -10.68 7.89
CA THR A 178 2.47 -10.59 6.60
C THR A 178 3.06 -11.57 5.58
N PHE A 179 4.38 -11.71 5.52
CA PHE A 179 5.03 -12.72 4.68
C PHE A 179 4.57 -14.14 5.05
N LEU A 180 4.58 -14.50 6.35
CA LEU A 180 4.21 -15.83 6.82
C LEU A 180 2.73 -16.16 6.56
N VAL A 181 1.84 -15.19 6.80
CA VAL A 181 0.41 -15.34 6.50
C VAL A 181 0.23 -15.59 5.01
N ARG A 182 0.86 -14.77 4.15
CA ARG A 182 0.80 -14.92 2.70
C ARG A 182 1.32 -16.26 2.22
N GLU A 183 2.47 -16.70 2.73
CA GLU A 183 3.05 -17.99 2.40
C GLU A 183 2.06 -19.15 2.67
N LYS A 184 1.31 -19.07 3.77
CA LYS A 184 0.31 -20.08 4.15
C LYS A 184 -0.97 -20.03 3.31
N ILE A 185 -1.40 -18.85 2.86
CA ILE A 185 -2.70 -18.66 2.19
C ILE A 185 -2.62 -18.55 0.66
N ARG A 186 -1.43 -18.35 0.08
CA ARG A 186 -1.25 -18.09 -1.37
C ARG A 186 -1.78 -19.18 -2.30
N GLU A 187 -1.83 -20.43 -1.84
CA GLU A 187 -2.36 -21.54 -2.64
C GLU A 187 -3.90 -21.58 -2.66
N ARG A 188 -4.54 -20.93 -1.68
CA ARG A 188 -6.00 -20.93 -1.50
C ARG A 188 -6.65 -19.64 -2.01
N PHE A 189 -5.96 -18.51 -1.92
CA PHE A 189 -6.52 -17.19 -2.22
C PHE A 189 -5.67 -16.44 -3.25
N LYS A 190 -6.32 -15.96 -4.32
CA LYS A 190 -5.68 -15.14 -5.37
C LYS A 190 -5.22 -13.76 -4.89
N SER A 191 -5.82 -13.28 -3.81
CA SER A 191 -5.63 -11.97 -3.19
C SER A 191 -4.81 -12.08 -1.90
N ASP A 192 -3.90 -13.07 -1.82
CA ASP A 192 -3.08 -13.37 -0.63
C ASP A 192 -2.42 -12.15 -0.03
N ALA A 193 -1.90 -11.25 -0.85
CA ALA A 193 -1.23 -10.03 -0.41
C ALA A 193 -2.18 -9.08 0.33
N VAL A 194 -3.35 -8.77 -0.25
CA VAL A 194 -4.34 -7.88 0.38
C VAL A 194 -4.86 -8.51 1.66
N ILE A 195 -5.24 -9.79 1.62
CA ILE A 195 -5.75 -10.52 2.79
C ILE A 195 -4.69 -10.58 3.89
N GLY A 196 -3.44 -10.89 3.54
CA GLY A 196 -2.34 -10.98 4.50
C GLY A 196 -2.06 -9.65 5.20
N SER A 197 -2.03 -8.54 4.45
CA SER A 197 -1.88 -7.20 5.04
C SER A 197 -3.09 -6.82 5.90
N ALA A 198 -4.32 -7.06 5.41
CA ALA A 198 -5.54 -6.78 6.17
C ALA A 198 -5.58 -7.55 7.50
N LEU A 199 -5.19 -8.83 7.50
CA LEU A 199 -5.14 -9.66 8.72
C LEU A 199 -4.08 -9.18 9.73
N VAL A 200 -2.98 -8.61 9.27
CA VAL A 200 -1.91 -8.09 10.15
C VAL A 200 -2.23 -6.68 10.65
N GLY A 201 -2.86 -5.84 9.83
CA GLY A 201 -3.30 -4.49 10.21
C GLY A 201 -4.50 -4.48 11.15
N PHE A 202 -5.44 -5.41 10.96
CA PHE A 202 -6.71 -5.42 11.68
C PHE A 202 -6.55 -5.45 13.21
N PRO A 203 -5.71 -6.29 13.84
CA PRO A 203 -5.61 -6.35 15.30
C PRO A 203 -5.20 -5.02 15.93
N LEU A 204 -4.20 -4.32 15.38
CA LEU A 204 -3.75 -3.04 15.91
C LEU A 204 -4.64 -1.88 15.50
N GLY A 205 -5.31 -1.97 14.34
CA GLY A 205 -6.38 -1.04 13.97
C GLY A 205 -7.57 -1.13 14.92
N PHE A 206 -7.97 -2.34 15.27
CA PHE A 206 -9.06 -2.60 16.21
C PHE A 206 -8.68 -2.21 17.65
N LEU A 207 -7.48 -2.55 18.10
CA LEU A 207 -6.99 -2.17 19.43
C LEU A 207 -6.95 -0.64 19.62
N ARG A 208 -6.64 0.11 18.56
CA ARG A 208 -6.66 1.58 18.54
C ARG A 208 -8.04 2.17 18.86
N LEU A 209 -9.13 1.44 18.66
CA LEU A 209 -10.49 1.89 19.02
C LEU A 209 -10.66 2.05 20.54
N PHE A 210 -9.92 1.28 21.33
CA PHE A 210 -10.03 1.27 22.80
C PHE A 210 -8.83 1.95 23.47
N PHE A 211 -7.66 1.96 22.81
CA PHE A 211 -6.42 2.49 23.36
C PHE A 211 -5.78 3.49 22.39
N PRO A 212 -6.04 4.80 22.51
CA PRO A 212 -5.49 5.82 21.63
C PRO A 212 -3.95 5.83 21.56
N GLY A 213 -3.28 5.45 22.66
CA GLY A 213 -1.81 5.35 22.73
C GLY A 213 -1.18 4.34 21.78
N VAL A 214 -1.96 3.44 21.16
CA VAL A 214 -1.43 2.48 20.17
C VAL A 214 -1.38 3.04 18.74
N SER A 215 -1.74 4.32 18.53
CA SER A 215 -1.88 4.92 17.19
C SER A 215 -0.64 4.73 16.32
N ILE A 216 0.54 5.09 16.83
CA ILE A 216 1.80 4.99 16.08
C ILE A 216 2.16 3.54 15.74
N TYR A 217 1.91 2.61 16.67
CA TYR A 217 2.16 1.18 16.47
C TYR A 217 1.20 0.58 15.44
N SER A 218 -0.06 1.02 15.44
CA SER A 218 -1.08 0.64 14.45
C SER A 218 -0.69 1.10 13.04
N GLU A 219 -0.23 2.33 12.90
CA GLU A 219 0.19 2.91 11.62
C GLU A 219 1.46 2.26 11.08
N VAL A 220 2.50 2.09 11.90
CA VAL A 220 3.74 1.43 11.45
C VAL A 220 3.50 -0.04 11.13
N ALA A 221 2.70 -0.76 11.93
CA ALA A 221 2.35 -2.14 11.62
C ALA A 221 1.64 -2.25 10.28
N PHE A 222 0.71 -1.34 10.00
CA PHE A 222 -0.01 -1.33 8.72
C PHE A 222 0.92 -1.00 7.55
N ALA A 223 1.78 0.03 7.68
CA ALA A 223 2.82 0.34 6.69
C ALA A 223 3.75 -0.86 6.41
N SER A 224 4.28 -1.46 7.47
CA SER A 224 5.15 -2.64 7.39
C SER A 224 4.46 -3.87 6.80
N SER A 225 3.16 -4.05 7.07
CA SER A 225 2.39 -5.11 6.44
C SER A 225 2.40 -4.97 4.91
N PHE A 226 2.39 -3.74 4.39
CA PHE A 226 2.46 -3.52 2.95
C PHE A 226 3.79 -3.92 2.36
N ALA A 227 4.91 -3.67 3.05
CA ALA A 227 6.21 -4.12 2.61
C ALA A 227 6.28 -5.66 2.56
N GLY A 228 5.61 -6.33 3.51
CA GLY A 228 5.40 -7.77 3.52
C GLY A 228 4.57 -8.31 2.33
N MET A 229 3.86 -7.45 1.60
CA MET A 229 3.14 -7.79 0.35
C MET A 229 4.05 -7.89 -0.89
N THR A 230 5.36 -7.63 -0.74
CA THR A 230 6.31 -7.72 -1.86
C THR A 230 6.20 -9.06 -2.59
N SER A 231 6.23 -9.02 -3.92
CA SER A 231 6.12 -10.25 -4.72
C SER A 231 7.27 -11.22 -4.41
N PHE A 232 6.94 -12.51 -4.29
CA PHE A 232 7.91 -13.60 -4.16
C PHE A 232 8.84 -13.72 -5.38
N LYS A 233 8.59 -12.97 -6.47
CA LYS A 233 9.55 -12.81 -7.56
C LYS A 233 10.80 -12.03 -7.12
N PHE A 234 10.65 -11.04 -6.25
CA PHE A 234 11.73 -10.16 -5.80
C PHE A 234 12.39 -10.65 -4.51
N VAL A 235 11.58 -11.10 -3.54
CA VAL A 235 12.06 -11.49 -2.22
C VAL A 235 11.42 -12.82 -1.79
N ARG A 236 12.24 -13.88 -1.71
CA ARG A 236 11.79 -15.23 -1.32
C ARG A 236 12.23 -15.65 0.07
N LYS A 237 13.41 -15.21 0.52
CA LYS A 237 13.98 -15.67 1.79
C LYS A 237 13.30 -14.94 2.96
N PRO A 238 12.81 -15.64 3.99
CA PRO A 238 12.14 -15.02 5.14
C PRO A 238 13.03 -14.00 5.85
N PHE A 239 14.33 -14.28 5.94
CA PHE A 239 15.32 -13.38 6.55
C PHE A 239 15.30 -11.96 5.96
N TYR A 240 15.05 -11.80 4.66
CA TYR A 240 15.02 -10.47 4.04
C TYR A 240 13.82 -9.64 4.49
N TYR A 241 12.72 -10.26 4.93
CA TYR A 241 11.57 -9.51 5.47
C TYR A 241 11.87 -8.92 6.86
N LEU A 242 12.81 -9.49 7.62
CA LEU A 242 13.32 -8.88 8.85
C LEU A 242 14.06 -7.57 8.54
N LEU A 243 14.97 -7.61 7.55
CA LEU A 243 15.74 -6.44 7.13
C LEU A 243 14.84 -5.37 6.49
N ILE A 244 13.89 -5.77 5.65
CA ILE A 244 12.91 -4.84 5.07
C ILE A 244 12.09 -4.17 6.17
N GLY A 245 11.63 -4.92 7.18
CA GLY A 245 10.90 -4.36 8.32
C GLY A 245 11.71 -3.33 9.10
N LEU A 246 13.02 -3.57 9.29
CA LEU A 246 13.92 -2.59 9.90
C LEU A 246 14.02 -1.30 9.06
N VAL A 247 14.19 -1.42 7.74
CA VAL A 247 14.21 -0.27 6.83
C VAL A 247 12.88 0.49 6.88
N VAL A 248 11.74 -0.20 6.92
CA VAL A 248 10.43 0.44 7.04
C VAL A 248 10.30 1.21 8.35
N GLY A 249 10.71 0.63 9.49
CA GLY A 249 10.65 1.30 10.78
C GLY A 249 11.46 2.61 10.80
N VAL A 250 12.68 2.59 10.26
CA VAL A 250 13.53 3.78 10.15
C VAL A 250 12.91 4.83 9.23
N VAL A 251 12.49 4.44 8.02
CA VAL A 251 11.88 5.37 7.06
C VAL A 251 10.56 5.94 7.61
N PHE A 252 9.77 5.14 8.32
CA PHE A 252 8.54 5.58 8.97
C PHE A 252 8.82 6.66 10.01
N LEU A 253 9.78 6.45 10.92
CA LEU A 253 10.17 7.43 11.93
C LEU A 253 10.65 8.74 11.29
N LEU A 254 11.51 8.67 10.27
CA LEU A 254 11.98 9.85 9.52
C LEU A 254 10.87 10.57 8.76
N SER A 255 9.81 9.85 8.38
CA SER A 255 8.67 10.39 7.64
C SER A 255 7.54 10.92 8.53
N THR A 256 7.63 10.75 9.85
CA THR A 256 6.59 11.21 10.79
C THR A 256 6.19 12.68 10.64
N PRO A 257 7.12 13.67 10.48
CA PRO A 257 6.73 15.07 10.40
C PRO A 257 6.15 15.49 9.04
N PHE A 258 6.30 14.66 8.01
CA PHE A 258 5.92 15.01 6.63
C PHE A 258 4.58 14.40 6.23
N PHE A 259 3.73 15.14 5.51
CA PHE A 259 2.48 14.63 4.92
C PHE A 259 1.54 13.95 5.93
N GLN A 260 1.37 14.54 7.12
CA GLN A 260 0.40 14.02 8.08
C GLN A 260 -1.02 14.09 7.51
N GLY A 261 -1.83 13.06 7.77
CA GLY A 261 -3.18 12.96 7.23
C GLY A 261 -3.28 12.61 5.74
N PHE A 262 -2.17 12.55 4.98
CA PHE A 262 -2.24 12.16 3.56
C PHE A 262 -2.48 10.65 3.39
N GLY A 263 -3.58 10.32 2.72
CA GLY A 263 -3.85 8.96 2.27
C GLY A 263 -2.73 8.41 1.36
N GLY A 264 -2.39 7.13 1.53
CA GLY A 264 -1.32 6.47 0.77
C GLY A 264 0.10 6.69 1.29
N LYS A 265 0.35 7.60 2.25
CA LYS A 265 1.67 7.81 2.86
C LYS A 265 2.32 6.51 3.36
N LEU A 266 1.59 5.70 4.10
CA LEU A 266 2.08 4.43 4.66
C LEU A 266 2.52 3.44 3.58
N GLY A 267 1.79 3.36 2.46
CA GLY A 267 2.18 2.52 1.34
C GLY A 267 3.36 3.09 0.55
N THR A 268 3.49 4.41 0.49
CA THR A 268 4.68 5.07 -0.10
C THR A 268 5.93 4.74 0.71
N ILE A 269 5.86 4.83 2.04
CA ILE A 269 6.95 4.41 2.95
C ILE A 269 7.36 2.96 2.64
N ALA A 270 6.40 2.04 2.63
CA ALA A 270 6.67 0.64 2.33
C ALA A 270 7.30 0.42 0.95
N PHE A 271 6.78 1.10 -0.08
CA PHE A 271 7.28 0.99 -1.45
C PHE A 271 8.73 1.46 -1.57
N LEU A 272 9.03 2.63 -1.01
CA LEU A 272 10.38 3.19 -1.04
C LEU A 272 11.35 2.36 -0.19
N SER A 273 10.92 1.84 0.97
CA SER A 273 11.75 0.95 1.80
C SER A 273 12.12 -0.35 1.09
N VAL A 274 11.16 -0.98 0.39
CA VAL A 274 11.45 -2.20 -0.39
C VAL A 274 12.38 -1.88 -1.56
N MET A 275 12.15 -0.77 -2.26
CA MET A 275 13.01 -0.32 -3.35
C MET A 275 14.44 -0.08 -2.85
N LEU A 276 14.60 0.66 -1.75
CA LEU A 276 15.88 0.94 -1.12
C LEU A 276 16.61 -0.35 -0.73
N PHE A 277 15.92 -1.28 -0.06
CA PHE A 277 16.50 -2.57 0.31
C PHE A 277 16.99 -3.36 -0.91
N LEU A 278 16.18 -3.44 -1.97
CA LEU A 278 16.55 -4.16 -3.19
C LEU A 278 17.72 -3.51 -3.92
N SER A 279 17.77 -2.17 -3.97
CA SER A 279 18.88 -1.42 -4.54
C SER A 279 20.19 -1.70 -3.77
N LEU A 280 20.17 -1.62 -2.44
CA LEU A 280 21.34 -1.93 -1.62
C LEU A 280 21.81 -3.39 -1.77
N LYS A 281 20.85 -4.31 -1.88
CA LYS A 281 21.14 -5.72 -2.13
C LYS A 281 21.77 -5.95 -3.50
N SER A 282 21.40 -5.18 -4.54
CA SER A 282 21.97 -5.34 -5.88
C SER A 282 23.39 -4.81 -6.03
N LEU A 283 23.87 -4.00 -5.08
CA LEU A 283 25.23 -3.45 -5.07
C LEU A 283 26.27 -4.44 -4.52
N HIS A 284 25.84 -5.56 -3.94
CA HIS A 284 26.67 -6.63 -3.37
C HIS A 284 26.41 -7.95 -4.09
#